data_AF-A0AAV3ZFY2-F1
#
_entry.id   AF-A0AAV3ZFY2-F1
#
_cell.length_a   1.000
_cell.length_b   1.000
_cell.length_c   1.000
_cell.angle_alpha   90.00
_cell.angle_beta   90.00
_cell.angle_gamma   90.00
#
_symmetry.space_group_name_H-M   'P 1'
#
loop_
_entity.id
_entity.type
_entity.pdbx_description
1 polymer ?
#
loop_
_entity_poly.entity_id
_entity_poly.type
_entity_poly.pdbx_seq_one_letter_code
_entity_poly.pdbx_strand_id
1 'polypeptide(L)'
;MATHLPRSGRSRIITLAEDLLMPMQHLCNRFLAVQTTAENFQGPRNISRDSVPRRLREVGLHPHRPAIRSRLTQMHRRNKLQWAMRNRRWTNILWSNESFFFVVERRAGRLRVYQLC
;
A
#
# COMPACT_ATOMS: atom_id res chain seq x y z
N MET A 1 -2.63 -22.90 48.81
CA MET A 1 -1.71 -22.69 47.66
C MET A 1 -2.20 -21.46 46.90
N ALA A 2 -1.43 -20.36 46.89
CA ALA A 2 -1.87 -19.12 46.24
C ALA A 2 -1.65 -19.22 44.73
N THR A 3 -2.73 -19.17 43.95
CA THR A 3 -2.70 -19.15 42.49
C THR A 3 -2.36 -17.75 42.00
N HIS A 4 -1.14 -17.56 41.48
CA HIS A 4 -0.73 -16.31 40.86
C HIS A 4 -1.41 -16.16 39.49
N LEU A 5 -2.52 -15.42 39.46
CA LEU A 5 -3.09 -14.94 38.20
C LEU A 5 -2.14 -13.89 37.59
N PRO A 6 -1.87 -13.94 36.28
CA PRO A 6 -1.09 -12.92 35.62
C PRO A 6 -1.79 -11.56 35.78
N ARG A 7 -1.02 -10.51 36.06
CA ARG A 7 -1.55 -9.15 36.23
C ARG A 7 -2.28 -8.73 34.96
N SER A 8 -3.48 -8.16 35.11
CA SER A 8 -4.17 -7.50 34.00
C SER A 8 -3.30 -6.33 33.53
N GLY A 9 -2.96 -6.34 32.24
CA GLY A 9 -2.20 -5.26 31.62
C GLY A 9 -3.00 -3.96 31.55
N ARG A 10 -2.34 -2.87 31.13
CA ARG A 10 -3.01 -1.60 30.86
C ARG A 10 -4.07 -1.77 29.77
N SER A 11 -5.28 -1.27 30.03
CA SER A 11 -6.36 -1.27 29.04
C SER A 11 -6.00 -0.41 27.82
N ARG A 12 -6.49 -0.83 26.65
CA ARG A 12 -6.34 -0.06 25.42
C ARG A 12 -7.16 1.23 25.51
N ILE A 13 -6.63 2.30 24.93
CA ILE A 13 -7.30 3.61 24.84
C ILE A 13 -8.47 3.53 23.84
N ILE A 14 -8.32 2.72 22.79
CA ILE A 14 -9.28 2.54 21.70
C ILE A 14 -10.38 1.58 22.17
N THR A 15 -11.64 1.98 21.99
CA THR A 15 -12.82 1.15 22.25
C THR A 15 -12.99 0.07 21.19
N LEU A 16 -13.71 -1.01 21.49
CA LEU A 16 -13.91 -2.12 20.54
C LEU A 16 -14.54 -1.65 19.20
N ALA A 17 -15.47 -0.69 19.23
CA ALA A 17 -16.11 -0.18 18.02
C ALA A 17 -15.13 0.59 17.13
N GLU A 18 -14.34 1.50 17.72
CA GLU A 18 -13.30 2.25 17.00
C GLU A 18 -12.24 1.31 16.42
N ASP A 19 -11.91 0.26 17.16
CA ASP A 19 -10.92 -0.75 16.79
C ASP A 19 -11.31 -1.54 15.53
N LEU A 20 -12.61 -1.65 15.25
CA LEU A 20 -13.15 -2.27 14.04
C LEU A 20 -13.35 -1.27 12.90
N LEU A 21 -13.80 -0.05 13.21
CA LEU A 21 -14.05 1.00 12.22
C LEU A 21 -12.76 1.45 11.54
N MET A 22 -11.68 1.54 12.30
CA MET A 22 -10.40 2.07 11.83
C MET A 22 -9.79 1.21 10.70
N PRO A 23 -9.65 -0.12 10.82
CA PRO A 23 -9.28 -0.97 9.68
C PRO A 23 -10.23 -0.83 8.48
N MET A 24 -11.54 -0.78 8.72
CA MET A 24 -12.55 -0.65 7.66
C MET A 24 -12.34 0.64 6.85
N GLN A 25 -12.13 1.77 7.52
CA GLN A 25 -11.86 3.06 6.88
C GLN A 25 -10.61 3.01 5.99
N HIS A 26 -9.52 2.40 6.47
CA HIS A 26 -8.28 2.26 5.69
C HIS A 26 -8.37 1.22 4.57
N LEU A 27 -9.27 0.23 4.66
CA LEU A 27 -9.57 -0.69 3.57
C LEU A 27 -10.37 -0.02 2.46
N CYS A 28 -11.39 0.75 2.82
CA CYS A 28 -12.21 1.51 1.88
C CYS A 28 -11.41 2.63 1.21
N ASN A 29 -10.54 3.31 1.95
CA ASN A 29 -9.68 4.35 1.44
C ASN A 29 -8.21 4.09 1.78
N ARG A 30 -7.51 3.39 0.87
CA ARG A 30 -6.08 3.09 1.01
C ARG A 30 -5.17 4.32 0.96
N PHE A 31 -5.69 5.49 0.56
CA PHE A 31 -4.96 6.76 0.55
C PHE A 31 -5.21 7.60 1.80
N LEU A 32 -6.06 7.13 2.73
CA LEU A 32 -6.32 7.82 3.98
C LEU A 32 -5.02 7.92 4.80
N ALA A 33 -4.62 9.15 5.11
CA ALA A 33 -3.45 9.39 5.92
C ALA A 33 -3.68 8.93 7.36
N VAL A 34 -2.68 8.30 7.94
CA VAL A 34 -2.67 7.89 9.35
C VAL A 34 -2.89 9.10 10.28
N GLN A 35 -2.33 10.25 9.92
CA GLN A 35 -2.44 11.48 10.69
C GLN A 35 -3.88 12.00 10.75
N THR A 36 -4.59 12.00 9.61
CA THR A 36 -6.00 12.40 9.59
C THR A 36 -6.87 11.47 10.42
N THR A 37 -6.56 10.18 10.49
CA THR A 37 -7.29 9.25 11.37
C THR A 37 -7.05 9.55 12.85
N ALA A 38 -5.82 9.91 13.23
CA ALA A 38 -5.49 10.27 14.60
C ALA A 38 -6.12 11.60 15.04
N GLU A 39 -6.12 12.61 14.15
CA GLU A 39 -6.71 13.93 14.40
C GLU A 39 -8.24 13.89 14.47
N ASN A 40 -8.89 13.07 13.64
CA ASN A 40 -10.34 12.92 13.62
C ASN A 40 -10.87 11.83 14.58
N PHE A 41 -10.02 11.32 15.48
CA PHE A 41 -10.42 10.28 16.42
C PHE A 41 -11.37 10.85 17.49
N GLN A 42 -12.58 10.29 17.59
CA GLN A 42 -13.64 10.77 18.48
C GLN A 42 -13.78 9.97 19.77
N GLY A 43 -12.70 9.33 20.22
CA GLY A 43 -12.71 8.54 21.43
C GLY A 43 -12.54 9.35 22.71
N PRO A 44 -12.60 8.70 23.88
CA PRO A 44 -12.54 9.36 25.19
C PRO A 44 -11.22 10.07 25.46
N ARG A 45 -10.16 9.73 24.73
CA ARG A 45 -8.86 10.41 24.76
C ARG A 45 -8.29 10.45 23.35
N ASN A 46 -7.53 11.50 23.06
CA ASN A 46 -6.79 11.60 21.81
C ASN A 46 -5.78 10.46 21.69
N ILE A 47 -5.67 9.90 20.49
CA ILE A 47 -4.66 8.89 20.16
C ILE A 47 -3.45 9.56 19.51
N SER A 48 -2.26 9.01 19.79
CA SER A 48 -1.07 9.42 19.05
C SER A 48 -1.12 8.91 17.61
N ARG A 49 -0.49 9.66 16.70
CA ARG A 49 -0.27 9.24 15.31
C ARG A 49 0.23 7.80 15.19
N ASP A 50 1.11 7.37 16.09
CA ASP A 50 1.76 6.06 16.03
C ASP A 50 0.90 4.90 16.57
N SER A 51 -0.19 5.21 17.27
CA SER A 51 -1.16 4.20 17.72
C SER A 51 -1.91 3.60 16.54
N VAL A 52 -2.22 4.42 15.54
CA VAL A 52 -2.95 4.05 14.32
C VAL A 52 -2.21 2.96 13.50
N PRO A 53 -0.97 3.15 13.03
CA PRO A 53 -0.27 2.15 12.24
C PRO A 53 0.17 0.94 13.06
N ARG A 54 0.30 1.08 14.39
CA ARG A 54 0.51 -0.09 15.27
C ARG A 54 -0.74 -0.97 15.23
N ARG A 55 -1.93 -0.38 15.35
CA ARG A 55 -3.17 -1.15 15.30
C ARG A 55 -3.45 -1.75 13.92
N LEU A 56 -3.24 -0.99 12.85
CA LEU A 56 -3.40 -1.50 11.48
C LEU A 56 -2.49 -2.72 11.23
N ARG A 57 -1.25 -2.72 11.72
CA ARG A 57 -0.36 -3.88 11.61
C ARG A 57 -0.83 -5.10 12.39
N GLU A 58 -1.41 -4.91 13.58
CA GLU A 58 -1.98 -6.01 14.37
C GLU A 58 -3.10 -6.74 13.62
N VAL A 59 -3.86 -6.04 12.77
CA VAL A 59 -4.89 -6.64 11.91
C VAL A 59 -4.38 -7.02 10.52
N GLY A 60 -3.06 -6.95 10.28
CA GLY A 60 -2.43 -7.31 9.01
C GLY A 60 -2.50 -6.24 7.91
N LEU A 61 -2.99 -5.03 8.20
CA LEU A 61 -2.92 -3.89 7.28
C LEU A 61 -1.53 -3.25 7.33
N HIS A 62 -0.83 -3.34 6.21
CA HIS A 62 0.49 -2.76 6.04
C HIS A 62 0.44 -1.56 5.08
N PRO A 63 1.27 -0.52 5.31
CA PRO A 63 1.42 0.55 4.35
C PRO A 63 2.12 0.01 3.10
N HIS A 64 1.47 0.13 1.94
CA HIS A 64 2.05 -0.22 0.64
C HIS A 64 2.13 1.02 -0.24
N ARG A 65 3.20 1.11 -1.04
CA ARG A 65 3.27 2.11 -2.12
C ARG A 65 2.38 1.65 -3.27
N PRO A 66 1.49 2.52 -3.79
CA PRO A 66 0.70 2.18 -4.97
C PRO A 66 1.64 1.91 -6.14
N ALA A 67 1.27 0.94 -6.99
CA ALA A 67 2.04 0.65 -8.18
C ALA A 67 1.98 1.85 -9.14
N ILE A 68 3.15 2.33 -9.57
CA ILE A 68 3.25 3.37 -10.61
C ILE A 68 2.91 2.70 -11.94
N ARG A 69 1.78 3.09 -12.54
CA ARG A 69 1.30 2.56 -13.82
C ARG A 69 0.77 3.72 -14.67
N SER A 70 0.98 3.64 -15.98
CA SER A 70 0.37 4.57 -16.93
C SER A 70 -1.15 4.49 -16.83
N ARG A 71 -1.84 5.64 -16.79
CA ARG A 71 -3.30 5.68 -16.70
C ARG A 71 -3.92 5.14 -17.99
N LEU A 72 -4.54 3.96 -17.91
CA LEU A 72 -5.29 3.39 -19.02
C LEU A 72 -6.73 3.91 -19.01
N THR A 73 -7.15 4.53 -20.11
CA THR A 73 -8.56 4.82 -20.39
C THR A 73 -9.37 3.54 -20.49
N GLN A 74 -10.69 3.62 -20.34
CA GLN A 74 -11.55 2.44 -20.44
C GLN A 74 -11.46 1.77 -21.82
N MET A 75 -11.31 2.56 -22.89
CA MET A 75 -11.09 2.07 -24.24
C MET A 75 -9.79 1.25 -24.32
N HIS A 76 -8.68 1.78 -23.78
CA HIS A 76 -7.40 1.06 -23.77
C HIS A 76 -7.49 -0.28 -23.04
N ARG A 77 -8.23 -0.34 -21.92
CA ARG A 77 -8.43 -1.60 -21.17
C ARG A 77 -9.18 -2.64 -22.01
N ARG A 78 -10.27 -2.24 -22.68
CA ARG A 78 -11.05 -3.12 -23.56
C ARG A 78 -10.20 -3.66 -24.71
N ASN A 79 -9.49 -2.77 -25.40
CA ASN A 79 -8.64 -3.14 -26.53
C ASN A 79 -7.52 -4.10 -26.10
N LYS A 80 -6.82 -3.81 -24.99
CA LYS A 80 -5.79 -4.70 -24.45
C LYS A 80 -6.33 -6.07 -24.08
N LEU A 81 -7.51 -6.13 -23.45
CA LEU A 81 -8.14 -7.40 -23.07
C LEU A 81 -8.54 -8.21 -24.30
N GLN A 82 -9.25 -7.61 -25.25
CA GLN A 82 -9.64 -8.29 -26.49
C GLN A 82 -8.43 -8.79 -27.26
N TRP A 83 -7.39 -7.95 -27.36
CA TRP A 83 -6.14 -8.34 -27.98
C TRP A 83 -5.53 -9.54 -27.27
N ALA A 84 -5.39 -9.52 -25.94
CA ALA A 84 -4.81 -10.63 -25.18
C ALA A 84 -5.64 -11.93 -25.29
N MET A 85 -6.97 -11.82 -25.31
CA MET A 85 -7.86 -12.98 -25.48
C MET A 85 -7.70 -13.62 -26.86
N ARG A 86 -7.58 -12.81 -27.93
CA ARG A 86 -7.35 -13.28 -29.30
C ARG A 86 -5.95 -13.90 -29.46
N ASN A 87 -5.00 -13.41 -28.67
CA ASN A 87 -3.58 -13.71 -28.75
C ASN A 87 -3.10 -14.60 -27.59
N ARG A 88 -3.93 -15.55 -27.16
CA ARG A 88 -3.69 -16.31 -25.92
C ARG A 88 -2.64 -17.41 -26.05
N ARG A 89 -2.39 -17.91 -27.26
CA ARG A 89 -1.43 -18.99 -27.58
C ARG A 89 -0.31 -18.46 -28.46
N TRP A 90 0.55 -17.67 -27.86
CA TRP A 90 1.67 -17.04 -28.55
C TRP A 90 2.89 -17.95 -28.53
N THR A 91 3.24 -18.48 -29.71
CA THR A 91 4.47 -19.25 -29.96
C THR A 91 5.19 -18.64 -31.16
N ASN A 92 6.53 -18.55 -31.10
CA ASN A 92 7.42 -18.01 -32.14
C ASN A 92 7.27 -16.51 -32.42
N ILE A 93 7.50 -15.66 -31.41
CA ILE A 93 7.38 -14.21 -31.56
C ILE A 93 8.66 -13.54 -31.09
N LEU A 94 9.19 -12.66 -31.95
CA LEU A 94 10.30 -11.79 -31.64
C LEU A 94 9.77 -10.39 -31.36
N TRP A 95 10.09 -9.86 -30.19
CA TRP A 95 9.76 -8.49 -29.81
C TRP A 95 10.96 -7.59 -30.06
N SER A 96 10.75 -6.47 -30.72
CA SER A 96 11.70 -5.35 -30.76
C SER A 96 11.07 -4.17 -30.03
N ASN A 97 11.74 -3.68 -28.98
CA ASN A 97 11.40 -2.41 -28.37
C ASN A 97 12.57 -1.44 -28.50
N GLU A 98 12.26 -0.17 -28.72
CA GLU A 98 13.23 0.90 -28.57
C GLU A 98 13.08 1.43 -27.14
N SER A 99 14.09 1.17 -26.30
CA SER A 99 14.17 1.75 -24.96
C SER A 99 15.18 2.89 -24.99
N PHE A 100 14.74 4.09 -24.61
CA PHE A 100 15.64 5.22 -24.40
C PHE A 100 16.28 5.13 -23.02
N PHE A 101 17.61 5.22 -22.97
CA PHE A 101 18.40 5.23 -21.74
C PHE A 101 19.08 6.59 -21.59
N PHE A 102 18.98 7.19 -20.41
CA PHE A 102 19.71 8.42 -20.09
C PHE A 102 20.79 8.12 -19.05
N VAL A 103 22.01 8.56 -19.33
CA VAL A 103 23.15 8.51 -18.39
C VAL A 103 23.18 9.83 -17.64
N VAL A 104 22.83 9.80 -16.36
CA VAL A 104 22.61 11.04 -15.59
C VAL A 104 23.83 11.44 -14.75
N GLU A 105 24.74 10.52 -14.43
CA GLU A 105 25.89 10.87 -13.59
C GLU A 105 27.10 9.93 -13.77
N ARG A 106 28.27 10.51 -14.02
CA ARG A 106 29.59 9.89 -13.81
C ARG A 106 30.13 10.38 -12.47
N ARG A 107 30.04 9.57 -11.42
CA ARG A 107 30.79 9.79 -10.17
C ARG A 107 31.60 8.53 -9.85
N ALA A 108 32.90 8.71 -9.58
CA ALA A 108 33.82 7.66 -9.18
C ALA A 108 33.83 6.40 -10.08
N GLY A 109 33.80 6.59 -11.41
CA GLY A 109 33.92 5.50 -12.39
C GLY A 109 32.67 4.61 -12.59
N ARG A 110 31.56 4.86 -11.89
CA ARG A 110 30.30 4.12 -12.09
C ARG A 110 29.28 4.95 -12.85
N LEU A 111 28.62 4.32 -13.82
CA LEU A 111 27.51 4.90 -14.58
C LEU A 111 26.18 4.48 -13.93
N ARG A 112 25.33 5.46 -13.60
CA ARG A 112 23.92 5.21 -13.27
C ARG A 112 23.07 5.44 -14.52
N VAL A 113 22.43 4.36 -14.97
CA VAL A 113 21.55 4.35 -16.15
C VAL A 113 20.11 4.19 -15.69
N TYR A 114 19.21 5.05 -16.17
CA TYR A 114 17.79 4.95 -15.89
C TYR A 114 17.03 4.64 -17.18
N GLN A 115 16.11 3.68 -17.12
CA GLN A 115 15.16 3.39 -18.18
C GLN A 115 13.89 4.22 -17.96
N LEU A 116 13.40 4.88 -19.00
CA LEU A 116 12.08 5.50 -18.98
C LEU A 116 11.01 4.41 -19.12
N CYS A 117 10.15 4.31 -18.11
CA CYS A 117 8.97 3.44 -18.10
C CYS A 117 7.73 4.18 -18.60
#